data_AF-A0A521ZQU9-F1
#
_entry.id   AF-A0A521ZQU9-F1
#
_cell.length_a   1.000
_cell.length_b   1.000
_cell.length_c   1.000
_cell.angle_alpha   90.00
_cell.angle_beta   90.00
_cell.angle_gamma   90.00
#
_symmetry.space_group_name_H-M   'P 1'
#
loop_
_entity.id
_entity.type
_entity.pdbx_description
1 polymer ?
#
loop_
_entity_poly.entity_id
_entity_poly.type
_entity_poly.pdbx_seq_one_letter_code
_entity_poly.pdbx_strand_id
1 'polypeptide(L)' 'MHGSYAYSRARFGQHNEGDGLPLGLDYDRHTLTLSVTKKWNDSLSTTARYAYYRYEEPSSGGVNDYSAHGVFVTMNYKWR' A
#
# COMPACT_ATOMS: atom_id res chain seq x y z
N MET A 1 3.49 -11.00 16.27
CA MET A 1 2.74 -10.81 15.02
C MET A 1 2.22 -9.39 15.01
N HIS A 2 2.22 -8.72 13.85
CA HIS A 2 1.76 -7.33 13.73
C HIS A 2 0.91 -7.17 12.47
N GLY A 3 -0.19 -6.42 12.58
CA GLY A 3 -1.07 -6.09 11.47
C GLY A 3 -1.40 -4.60 11.50
N SER A 4 -1.48 -3.97 10.33
CA SER A 4 -1.84 -2.57 10.19
C SER A 4 -2.75 -2.37 8.99
N TYR A 5 -3.70 -1.47 9.15
CA TYR A 5 -4.56 -1.00 8.08
C TYR A 5 -4.42 0.52 7.96
N ALA A 6 -4.30 1.00 6.73
CA ALA A 6 -4.23 2.43 6.42
C ALA A 6 -5.23 2.77 5.32
N TYR A 7 -5.90 3.90 5.48
CA TYR A 7 -6.82 4.46 4.51
C TYR A 7 -6.39 5.90 4.20
N SER A 8 -6.42 6.28 2.93
CA SER A 8 -6.11 7.63 2.46
C SER A 8 -7.10 8.02 1.38
N ARG A 9 -7.55 9.28 1.43
CA ARG A 9 -8.47 9.83 0.44
C ARG A 9 -8.05 11.23 0.04
N ALA A 10 -8.20 11.56 -1.24
CA ALA A 10 -8.20 12.94 -1.73
C ALA A 10 -9.51 13.22 -2.47
N ARG A 11 -10.01 14.46 -2.37
CA ARG A 11 -11.17 14.95 -3.11
C ARG A 11 -10.87 16.31 -3.70
N PHE A 12 -9.97 16.34 -4.67
CA PHE A 12 -9.62 17.58 -5.38
C PHE A 12 -10.32 17.68 -6.74
N GLY A 13 -11.21 16.73 -7.09
CA GLY A 13 -12.00 16.77 -8.32
C GLY A 13 -12.75 18.10 -8.48
N GLN A 14 -12.62 18.72 -9.65
CA GLN A 14 -13.30 19.96 -10.01
C GLN A 14 -14.28 19.67 -11.16
N HIS A 15 -15.45 20.32 -11.14
CA HIS A 15 -16.53 20.18 -12.11
C HIS A 15 -16.23 20.92 -13.44
N ASN A 16 -14.98 20.78 -13.91
CA ASN A 16 -14.43 21.51 -15.05
C ASN A 16 -13.87 20.49 -16.06
N GLU A 17 -14.33 19.23 -16.00
CA GLU A 17 -13.73 18.12 -16.75
C GLU A 17 -13.84 18.30 -18.27
N GLY A 18 -14.75 19.17 -18.73
CA GLY A 18 -14.93 19.56 -20.14
C GLY A 18 -14.13 20.78 -20.61
N ASP A 19 -13.52 21.56 -19.71
CA ASP A 19 -12.89 22.85 -20.02
C ASP A 19 -11.36 22.78 -20.24
N GLY A 20 -10.78 21.57 -20.24
CA GLY A 20 -9.35 21.36 -20.50
C GLY A 20 -8.41 21.82 -19.36
N LEU A 21 -8.97 22.11 -18.18
CA LEU A 21 -8.21 22.45 -16.98
C LEU A 21 -7.68 21.18 -16.28
N PRO A 22 -6.58 21.27 -15.49
CA PRO A 22 -6.06 20.12 -14.76
C PRO A 22 -7.12 19.51 -13.85
N LEU A 23 -7.51 18.27 -14.13
CA LEU A 23 -8.41 17.49 -13.29
C LEU A 23 -7.73 17.32 -11.93
N GLY A 24 -8.32 17.89 -10.88
CA GLY A 24 -7.82 17.65 -9.54
C GLY A 24 -8.01 16.17 -9.16
N LEU A 25 -7.05 15.62 -8.43
CA LEU A 25 -7.02 14.19 -8.09
C LEU A 25 -8.10 13.84 -7.05
N ASP A 26 -8.98 12.90 -7.40
CA ASP A 26 -9.88 12.23 -6.47
C ASP A 26 -9.51 10.75 -6.40
N TYR A 27 -9.06 10.31 -5.23
CA TYR A 27 -8.66 8.92 -5.04
C TYR A 27 -9.06 8.40 -3.67
N ASP A 28 -9.29 7.09 -3.60
CA ASP A 28 -9.46 6.30 -2.40
C ASP A 28 -8.40 5.18 -2.39
N ARG A 29 -7.58 5.13 -1.32
CA ARG A 29 -6.50 4.14 -1.17
C ARG A 29 -6.64 3.37 0.12
N HIS A 30 -6.63 2.05 0.01
CA HIS A 30 -6.62 1.11 1.12
C HIS A 30 -5.32 0.32 1.12
N THR A 31 -4.73 0.15 2.29
CA THR A 31 -3.53 -0.68 2.48
C THR A 31 -3.71 -1.54 3.71
N LEU A 32 -3.57 -2.85 3.54
CA LEU A 32 -3.55 -3.83 4.61
C LEU A 32 -2.17 -4.47 4.65
N THR A 33 -1.52 -4.50 5.80
CA THR A 33 -0.21 -5.16 5.96
C THR A 33 -0.26 -6.09 7.16
N LEU A 34 0.22 -7.32 6.96
CA LEU A 34 0.38 -8.33 7.98
C LEU A 34 1.84 -8.76 8.04
N SER A 35 2.36 -8.97 9.24
CA SER A 35 3.74 -9.40 9.43
C SER A 35 3.90 -10.35 10.60
N VAL A 36 4.76 -11.34 10.40
CA VAL A 36 5.18 -12.29 11.41
C VAL A 36 6.69 -12.30 11.47
N THR A 37 7.24 -12.15 12.68
CA THR A 37 8.66 -12.24 12.94
C THR A 37 8.91 -13.47 13.80
N LYS A 38 9.86 -14.30 13.39
CA LYS A 38 10.33 -15.46 14.13
C LYS A 38 11.83 -15.33 14.39
N LYS A 39 12.21 -15.45 15.66
CA LYS A 39 13.61 -15.60 16.07
C LYS A 39 13.93 -17.09 16.07
N TRP A 40 14.99 -17.48 15.34
CA TRP A 40 15.40 -18.88 15.23
C TRP A 40 16.49 -19.23 16.24
N ASN A 41 17.42 -18.31 16.44
CA ASN A 41 18.43 -18.36 17.49
C ASN A 41 18.87 -16.91 17.82
N ASP A 42 19.88 -16.74 18.67
CA ASP A 42 20.35 -15.41 19.07
C ASP A 42 20.98 -14.59 17.94
N SER A 43 21.48 -15.27 16.91
CA SER A 43 22.09 -14.64 15.74
C SER A 43 21.11 -14.47 14.58
N LEU A 44 20.02 -15.22 14.49
CA LEU A 44 19.16 -15.29 13.30
C LEU A 44 17.69 -15.01 13.62
N SER A 45 17.12 -14.04 12.89
CA SER A 45 15.68 -13.76 12.88
C SER A 45 15.16 -13.57 11.46
N THR A 46 13.92 -13.96 11.22
CA THR A 46 13.24 -13.78 9.94
C THR A 46 11.91 -13.08 10.15
N THR A 47 11.59 -12.15 9.27
CA THR A 47 10.29 -11.47 9.20
C THR A 47 9.68 -11.74 7.84
N ALA A 48 8.47 -12.30 7.82
CA ALA A 48 7.65 -12.38 6.62
C ALA A 48 6.56 -11.31 6.70
N ARG A 49 6.39 -10.54 5.62
CA ARG A 49 5.38 -9.50 5.49
C ARG A 49 4.56 -9.75 4.23
N TYR A 50 3.25 -9.65 4.38
CA TYR A 50 2.29 -9.59 3.29
C TYR A 50 1.62 -8.22 3.31
N ALA A 51 1.46 -7.60 2.15
CA ALA A 51 0.77 -6.34 1.98
C ALA A 51 -0.22 -6.44 0.82
N TYR A 52 -1.41 -5.89 1.03
CA TYR A 52 -2.44 -5.70 0.02
C TYR A 52 -2.67 -4.20 -0.15
N TYR A 53 -2.68 -3.75 -1.39
CA TYR A 53 -2.95 -2.37 -1.77
C TYR A 53 -4.15 -2.35 -2.72
N ARG A 54 -5.08 -1.45 -2.46
CA ARG A 54 -6.17 -1.12 -3.39
C ARG A 54 -6.16 0.39 -3.57
N TYR A 55 -6.17 0.82 -4.82
CA TYR A 55 -6.22 2.22 -5.20
C TYR A 55 -7.32 2.37 -6.24
N GLU A 56 -8.20 3.34 -5.99
CA GLU A 56 -9.28 3.72 -6.89
C GLU A 56 -9.17 5.22 -7.12
N GLU A 57 -9.15 5.66 -8.38
CA GLU A 57 -9.04 7.06 -8.76
C GLU A 57 -10.11 7.41 -9.80
N PRO A 58 -11.34 7.73 -9.36
CA PRO A 58 -12.44 8.07 -10.23
C PRO A 58 -12.14 9.23 -11.20
N SER A 59 -11.28 10.18 -10.79
CA SER A 59 -10.90 11.33 -11.62
C SER A 59 -10.15 10.96 -12.91
N SER A 60 -9.59 9.75 -12.98
CA SER A 60 -8.92 9.24 -14.19
C SER A 60 -9.85 8.41 -15.09
N GLY A 61 -11.15 8.32 -14.77
CA GLY A 61 -12.05 7.36 -15.40
C GLY A 61 -11.72 5.90 -15.06
N GLY A 62 -11.01 5.67 -13.94
CA GLY A 62 -10.61 4.34 -13.48
C GLY A 62 -9.37 3.75 -14.17
N VAL A 63 -8.69 4.51 -15.04
CA VAL A 63 -7.47 4.05 -15.73
C VAL A 63 -6.34 3.73 -14.75
N ASN A 64 -6.31 4.43 -13.62
CA ASN A 64 -5.27 4.27 -12.60
C ASN A 64 -5.67 3.30 -11.48
N ASP A 65 -6.84 2.65 -11.57
CA ASP A 65 -7.30 1.71 -10.54
C ASP A 65 -6.40 0.47 -10.51
N TYR A 66 -5.91 0.11 -9.33
CA TYR A 66 -5.12 -1.10 -9.18
C TYR A 66 -5.34 -1.81 -7.85
N SER A 67 -5.17 -3.14 -7.91
CA SER A 67 -5.00 -3.99 -6.73
C SER A 67 -3.63 -4.66 -6.81
N ALA A 68 -2.83 -4.55 -5.76
CA ALA A 68 -1.50 -5.14 -5.71
C ALA A 68 -1.32 -5.99 -4.45
N HIS A 69 -0.66 -7.13 -4.62
CA HIS A 69 -0.26 -8.02 -3.55
C HIS A 69 1.26 -8.04 -3.46
N GLY A 70 1.81 -7.73 -2.30
CA GLY A 70 3.24 -7.71 -2.03
C GLY A 70 3.61 -8.73 -0.96
N VAL A 71 4.60 -9.57 -1.24
CA VAL A 71 5.21 -10.46 -0.25
C VAL A 71 6.67 -10.07 -0.11
N PHE A 72 7.10 -9.86 1.13
CA PHE A 72 8.49 -9.52 1.42
C PHE A 72 9.00 -10.35 2.61
N VAL A 73 10.17 -10.94 2.44
CA VAL A 73 10.84 -11.70 3.50
C VAL A 73 12.17 -11.04 3.81
N THR A 74 12.39 -10.73 5.08
CA THR A 74 13.65 -10.17 5.58
C THR A 74 14.30 -11.17 6.51
N MET A 75 15.59 -11.42 6.31
CA MET A 75 16.41 -12.22 7.21
C MET A 75 17.49 -11.32 7.81
N ASN A 76 17.59 -11.32 9.13
CA ASN A 76 18.63 -10.60 9.86
C ASN A 76 19.51 -11.64 10.55
N TYR A 77 20.78 -11.68 10.17
CA TYR A 77 21.79 -12.51 10.81
C TYR A 77 22.87 -11.62 11.45
N LYS A 78 23.26 -11.90 12.69
CA LYS A 78 24.37 -11.26 13.40
C LYS A 78 25.63 -12.13 13.30
N TRP A 79 26.60 -11.65 12.52
CA TRP A 79 27.92 -12.26 12.36
C TRP A 79 28.83 -11.64 13.43
N ARG A 80 29.54 -12.48 14.17
CA ARG A 80 30.44 -12.07 15.25
C ARG A 80 31.84 -12.54 14.92
#